data_AF-A0A928T564-F1
#
_entry.id   AF-A0A928T564-F1
#
_cell.length_a   1.000
_cell.length_b   1.000
_cell.length_c   1.000
_cell.angle_alpha   90.00
_cell.angle_beta   90.00
_cell.angle_gamma   90.00
#
_symmetry.space_group_name_H-M   'P 1'
#
loop_
_entity.id
_entity.type
_entity.pdbx_description
1 polymer ?
#
loop_
_entity_poly.entity_id
_entity_poly.type
_entity_poly.pdbx_seq_one_letter_code
_entity_poly.pdbx_strand_id
1 'polypeptide(L)' 'MARRIAFDPMLGYPAGPRIRYECVACGSAVWSMPHHDEPWRCACGNLTVDGDAGRVSVKDHGLLEIVEVDERPAPGGP' A
#
# COMPACT_ATOMS: atom_id res chain seq x y z
N MET A 1 4.55 15.81 -4.03
CA MET A 1 4.08 15.90 -2.64
C MET A 1 3.26 14.65 -2.32
N ALA A 2 3.13 14.31 -1.04
CA ALA A 2 2.44 13.10 -0.60
C ALA A 2 1.31 13.50 0.37
N ARG A 3 0.08 13.05 0.12
CA ARG A 3 -1.13 13.40 0.85
C ARG A 3 -1.74 12.16 1.50
N ARG A 4 -1.98 12.22 2.81
CA ARG A 4 -2.69 11.14 3.53
C ARG A 4 -4.16 11.11 3.10
N ILE A 5 -4.67 9.91 2.85
CA ILE A 5 -6.06 9.67 2.47
C ILE A 5 -6.76 9.01 3.65
N ALA A 6 -7.90 9.59 4.04
CA ALA A 6 -8.84 8.90 4.92
C ALA A 6 -9.55 7.79 4.13
N PHE A 7 -9.65 6.60 4.71
CA PHE A 7 -10.31 5.46 4.10
C PHE A 7 -11.18 4.72 5.11
N ASP A 8 -12.17 3.99 4.62
CA ASP A 8 -13.00 3.09 5.41
C ASP A 8 -12.71 1.64 4.96
N PRO A 9 -12.14 0.78 5.82
CA PRO A 9 -11.88 -0.62 5.48
C PRO A 9 -13.12 -1.39 5.00
N MET A 10 -14.32 -0.98 5.41
CA MET A 10 -15.58 -1.60 5.01
C MET A 10 -15.98 -1.27 3.57
N LEU A 11 -15.51 -0.14 3.03
CA LEU A 11 -15.71 0.27 1.64
C LEU A 11 -14.57 -0.18 0.72
N GLY A 12 -13.50 -0.74 1.30
CA GLY A 12 -12.31 -1.19 0.60
C GLY A 12 -11.15 -0.20 0.68
N TYR A 13 -10.00 -0.61 0.13
CA TYR A 13 -8.78 0.17 0.16
C TYR A 13 -8.61 0.96 -1.13
N PRO A 14 -8.42 2.29 -1.07
CA PRO A 14 -8.09 3.10 -2.24
C PRO A 14 -6.88 2.53 -2.97
N ALA A 15 -7.04 2.20 -4.25
CA ALA A 15 -5.97 1.64 -5.07
C ALA A 15 -5.77 2.47 -6.35
N GLY A 16 -4.52 2.61 -6.78
CA GLY A 16 -4.17 3.27 -8.02
C GLY A 16 -2.66 3.43 -8.20
N PRO A 17 -2.22 3.90 -9.37
CA PRO A 17 -0.79 4.07 -9.66
C PRO A 17 -0.10 5.08 -8.72
N ARG A 18 -0.88 5.95 -8.09
CA ARG A 18 -0.42 7.01 -7.20
C ARG A 18 -0.65 6.72 -5.72
N ILE A 19 -1.13 5.52 -5.38
CA ILE A 19 -1.44 5.17 -4.01
C ILE A 19 -0.35 4.27 -3.43
N ARG A 20 0.12 4.64 -2.24
CA ARG A 20 1.09 3.90 -1.44
C ARG A 20 0.46 3.52 -0.10
N TYR A 21 0.68 2.29 0.31
CA TYR A 21 0.31 1.77 1.61
C TYR A 21 1.55 1.71 2.50
N GLU A 22 1.42 2.20 3.73
CA GLU A 22 2.50 2.29 4.70
C GLU A 22 2.07 1.62 6.01
N CYS A 23 2.88 0.66 6.46
CA CYS A 23 2.68 0.07 7.76
C CYS A 23 3.44 0.88 8.82
N VAL A 24 2.72 1.56 9.69
CA VAL A 24 3.29 2.39 10.76
C VAL A 24 4.06 1.56 11.77
N ALA A 25 3.65 0.30 11.99
CA ALA A 25 4.28 -0.58 12.98
C ALA A 25 5.73 -0.97 12.65
N CYS A 26 6.05 -1.18 11.36
CA CYS A 26 7.40 -1.59 10.94
C CYS A 26 8.04 -0.64 9.92
N GLY A 27 7.36 0.44 9.53
CA GLY A 27 7.84 1.42 8.55
C GLY A 27 7.91 0.91 7.11
N SER A 28 7.44 -0.31 6.82
CA SER A 28 7.47 -0.86 5.46
C SER A 28 6.38 -0.23 4.60
N ALA A 29 6.70 0.03 3.33
CA ALA A 29 5.79 0.64 2.37
C ALA A 29 5.73 -0.15 1.06
N VAL A 30 4.57 -0.13 0.41
CA VAL A 30 4.35 -0.76 -0.90
C VAL A 30 3.36 0.06 -1.72
N TRP A 31 3.51 0.06 -3.04
CA TRP A 31 2.50 0.61 -3.94
C TRP A 31 1.23 -0.23 -3.85
N SER A 32 0.05 0.38 -3.94
CA SER A 32 -1.22 -0.36 -3.92
C SER A 32 -1.35 -1.32 -5.10
N MET A 33 -0.61 -1.04 -6.18
CA MET A 33 -0.50 -1.87 -7.38
C MET A 33 0.99 -2.24 -7.61
N PRO A 34 1.54 -3.18 -6.82
CA PRO A 34 2.88 -3.67 -7.05
C PRO A 34 2.94 -4.43 -8.38
N HIS A 35 4.07 -4.35 -9.09
CA HIS A 35 4.31 -5.11 -10.33
C HIS A 35 4.93 -6.49 -10.04
N HIS A 36 4.75 -7.01 -8.83
CA HIS A 36 5.39 -8.25 -8.41
C HIS A 36 4.44 -9.42 -8.67
N ASP A 37 4.97 -10.51 -9.22
CA ASP A 37 4.26 -11.78 -9.41
C ASP A 37 3.90 -12.49 -8.08
N GLU A 38 4.43 -11.97 -6.95
CA GLU A 38 4.19 -12.50 -5.62
C GLU A 38 3.54 -11.46 -4.70
N PRO A 39 2.69 -11.91 -3.75
CA PRO A 39 2.11 -11.02 -2.75
C PRO A 39 3.20 -10.38 -1.90
N TRP A 40 3.20 -9.05 -1.84
CA TRP A 40 4.07 -8.33 -0.95
C TRP A 40 3.53 -8.39 0.48
N ARG A 41 4.41 -8.61 1.46
CA ARG A 41 4.05 -8.61 2.89
C ARG A 41 5.07 -7.77 3.66
N CYS A 42 4.58 -6.92 4.56
CA CYS A 42 5.45 -6.15 5.44
C CYS A 42 6.16 -7.06 6.47
N ALA A 43 7.26 -6.57 7.05
CA ALA A 43 8.09 -7.36 7.98
C ALA A 43 7.36 -7.82 9.24
N CYS A 44 6.45 -7.00 9.79
CA CYS A 44 5.64 -7.39 10.96
C CYS A 44 4.42 -8.26 10.58
N GLY A 45 4.12 -8.38 9.29
CA GLY A 45 2.99 -9.13 8.76
C GLY A 45 1.62 -8.54 9.08
N ASN A 46 1.53 -7.23 9.38
CA ASN A 46 0.27 -6.50 9.50
C ASN A 46 -0.42 -6.30 8.15
N LEU A 47 0.34 -5.85 7.14
CA LEU A 47 -0.10 -5.54 5.79
C LEU A 47 0.43 -6.58 4.79
N THR A 48 -0.47 -7.10 3.97
CA THR A 48 -0.19 -7.93 2.79
C THR A 48 -0.96 -7.39 1.59
N VAL A 49 -0.29 -7.26 0.45
CA VAL A 49 -0.84 -6.75 -0.80
C VAL A 49 -0.55 -7.76 -1.91
N ASP A 50 -1.61 -8.30 -2.47
CA ASP A 50 -1.59 -9.22 -3.61
C ASP A 50 -2.04 -8.43 -4.83
N GLY A 51 -1.06 -8.01 -5.65
CA GLY A 51 -1.29 -7.17 -6.82
C GLY A 51 -2.10 -7.89 -7.91
N ASP A 52 -1.81 -9.17 -8.14
CA ASP A 52 -2.47 -9.99 -9.17
C ASP A 52 -3.94 -10.26 -8.84
N ALA A 53 -4.23 -10.55 -7.58
CA ALA A 53 -5.60 -10.79 -7.16
C ALA A 53 -6.36 -9.53 -6.75
N GLY A 54 -5.70 -8.36 -6.74
CA GLY A 54 -6.27 -7.10 -6.28
C GLY A 54 -6.72 -7.15 -4.81
N ARG A 55 -6.04 -7.94 -3.97
CA ARG A 55 -6.41 -8.15 -2.56
C ARG A 55 -5.47 -7.41 -1.63
N VAL A 56 -6.04 -6.82 -0.60
CA VAL A 56 -5.30 -6.20 0.50
C VAL A 56 -5.80 -6.83 1.80
N SER A 57 -4.87 -7.34 2.60
CA SER A 57 -5.15 -7.90 3.90
C SER A 57 -4.41 -7.09 4.96
N VAL A 58 -5.15 -6.62 5.94
CA VAL A 58 -4.66 -5.79 7.04
C VAL A 58 -5.18 -6.39 8.33
N LYS A 59 -4.29 -6.65 9.30
CA LYS A 59 -4.68 -7.19 10.60
C LYS A 59 -5.17 -6.09 11.54
N ASP A 60 -4.50 -4.96 11.53
CA ASP A 60 -4.82 -3.77 12.30
C ASP A 60 -4.77 -2.53 11.38
N HIS A 61 -5.94 -1.96 11.11
CA HIS A 61 -6.11 -0.81 10.24
C HIS A 61 -5.60 0.49 10.88
N GLY A 62 -5.49 0.56 12.21
CA GLY A 62 -4.88 1.71 12.90
C GLY A 62 -3.37 1.82 12.67
N LEU A 63 -2.76 0.75 12.17
CA LEU A 63 -1.34 0.68 11.81
C LEU A 63 -1.09 0.75 10.29
N LEU A 64 -2.12 1.09 9.52
CA LEU A 64 -2.03 1.33 8.08
C LEU A 64 -2.28 2.81 7.79
N GLU A 65 -1.34 3.44 7.11
CA GLU A 65 -1.53 4.74 6.47
C GLU A 65 -1.57 4.58 4.95
N ILE A 66 -2.50 5.30 4.32
CA ILE A 66 -2.63 5.34 2.86
C ILE A 66 -2.25 6.75 2.40
N VAL A 67 -1.35 6.81 1.44
CA VAL A 67 -0.78 8.06 0.96
C VAL A 67 -0.91 8.12 -0.56
N GLU A 68 -1.46 9.21 -1.07
CA GLU A 68 -1.45 9.56 -2.48
C GLU A 68 -0.23 10.41 -2.79
N VAL A 69 0.51 10.05 -3.83
CA VAL A 69 1.62 10.86 -4.34
C VAL A 69 1.25 11.51 -5.67
N ASP A 70 1.81 12.67 -5.97
CA ASP A 70 1.56 13.33 -7.26
C ASP A 70 2.07 12.51 -8.45
N GLU A 71 3.20 11.81 -8.29
CA GLU A 71 3.86 11.04 -9.34
C GLU A 71 4.42 9.72 -8.78
N ARG A 72 4.16 8.61 -9.49
CA ARG A 72 4.82 7.33 -9.22
C ARG A 72 6.21 7.40 -9.85
N PRO A 73 7.31 7.32 -9.09
CA PRO A 73 8.63 7.24 -9.69
C PRO A 73 8.67 6.06 -10.66
N ALA A 74 9.21 6.29 -11.87
CA ALA A 74 9.31 5.27 -12.89
C ALA A 74 10.06 4.05 -12.33
N PRO A 75 9.63 2.81 -12.65
CA PRO A 75 10.37 1.62 -12.26
C PRO A 75 11.74 1.64 -12.96
N GLY A 76 12.78 2.09 -12.24
CA GLY A 76 14.16 2.19 -12.74
C GLY A 76 14.78 3.60 -12.77
N GLY A 77 14.66 4.39 -11.70
CA GLY A 77 15.58 5.53 -11.48
C GLY A 77 16.95 5.07 -10.96
N PRO A 78 18.05 5.78 -11.27
CA PRO A 78 19.42 5.27 -11.44
C PRO A 78 20.05 4.53 -10.25
#